data_AF-A0AAD2B984-F1
#
_entry.id   AF-A0AAD2B984-F1
#
_cell.length_a   1.000
_cell.length_b   1.000
_cell.length_c   1.000
_cell.angle_alpha   90.00
_cell.angle_beta   90.00
_cell.angle_gamma   90.00
#
_symmetry.space_group_name_H-M   'P 1'
#
loop_
_entity.id
_entity.type
_entity.pdbx_description
1 polymer ?
#
loop_
_entity_poly.entity_id
_entity_poly.type
_entity_poly.pdbx_seq_one_letter_code
_entity_poly.pdbx_strand_id
1 'polypeptide(L)'
;MQVSNLIGIFQKPELDFSKNRAEHDDILGDAYEYLMRHFAQDSGKSKGQFYTPSEVSRVIAKVIGITPKNTKAATTAYDPTCGSGSLLLKVAAEAGNKITLEGQEKDVTTAGLARMNMILHDFPTANILSGNTLAAPKFKDGEQLRTYDYVVANPPFSDKTWSTGLTPEDDPYQRFGWGVPPAKQGDYAYLLHIIRSMKVTGKAACILPHGVLFRGNAEAAIRRQLISSGILKGIIGLPANLFYGTGIPACILVLDKENAAARKGVFMIDAAKGYIKDGNKNRLPSLPDAGSWVTKAFSALPRN
;
A
#
# COMPACT_ATOMS: atom_id res chain seq x y z
N MET A 1 -22.74 -25.13 6.54
CA MET A 1 -21.73 -26.11 6.11
C MET A 1 -21.09 -26.68 7.36
N GLN A 2 -21.18 -28.00 7.62
CA GLN A 2 -20.57 -28.61 8.82
C GLN A 2 -19.04 -28.60 8.69
N VAL A 3 -18.33 -28.26 9.78
CA VAL A 3 -16.85 -28.16 9.83
C VAL A 3 -16.17 -29.45 9.35
N SER A 4 -16.78 -30.60 9.64
CA SER A 4 -16.33 -31.92 9.22
C SER A 4 -16.19 -32.07 7.69
N ASN A 5 -17.13 -31.51 6.93
CA ASN A 5 -17.10 -31.57 5.47
C ASN A 5 -16.01 -30.68 4.89
N LEU A 6 -15.72 -29.54 5.53
CA LEU A 6 -14.64 -28.66 5.11
C LEU A 6 -13.27 -29.31 5.36
N ILE A 7 -13.08 -29.94 6.52
CA ILE A 7 -11.87 -30.71 6.84
C ILE A 7 -11.69 -31.85 5.83
N GLY A 8 -12.75 -32.59 5.52
CA GLY A 8 -12.71 -33.66 4.52
C GLY A 8 -12.33 -33.20 3.11
N ILE A 9 -12.67 -31.95 2.73
CA ILE A 9 -12.21 -31.35 1.47
C ILE A 9 -10.70 -31.10 1.51
N PHE A 10 -10.18 -30.48 2.59
CA PHE A 10 -8.75 -30.15 2.70
C PHE A 10 -7.83 -31.34 3.04
N GLN A 11 -8.37 -32.51 3.39
CA GLN A 11 -7.62 -33.76 3.62
C GLN A 11 -7.44 -34.61 2.36
N LYS A 12 -8.00 -34.16 1.23
CA LYS A 12 -7.87 -34.84 -0.05
C LYS A 12 -6.41 -34.87 -0.51
N PRO A 13 -5.88 -36.01 -0.98
CA PRO A 13 -4.51 -36.11 -1.50
C PRO A 13 -4.20 -35.11 -2.62
N GLU A 14 -5.22 -34.72 -3.40
CA GLU A 14 -5.12 -33.71 -4.46
C GLU A 14 -4.86 -32.28 -3.93
N LEU A 15 -5.07 -32.06 -2.62
CA LEU A 15 -4.80 -30.81 -1.90
C LEU A 15 -3.68 -31.01 -0.85
N ASP A 16 -2.84 -32.04 -0.99
CA ASP A 16 -1.63 -32.19 -0.18
C ASP A 16 -0.54 -31.22 -0.66
N PHE A 17 -0.45 -30.08 0.02
CA PHE A 17 0.54 -29.04 -0.24
C PHE A 17 1.80 -29.15 0.63
N SER A 18 1.96 -30.23 1.40
CA SER A 18 3.09 -30.39 2.34
C SER A 18 4.45 -30.46 1.64
N LYS A 19 4.47 -30.89 0.37
CA LYS A 19 5.69 -31.05 -0.45
C LYS A 19 6.01 -29.85 -1.34
N ASN A 20 5.12 -28.86 -1.45
CA ASN A 20 5.30 -27.67 -2.30
C ASN A 20 6.03 -26.54 -1.55
N ARG A 21 7.04 -26.90 -0.75
CA ARG A 21 7.85 -25.96 0.03
C ARG A 21 9.29 -26.02 -0.43
N ALA A 22 9.59 -25.38 -1.55
CA ALA A 22 10.87 -24.79 -1.89
C ALA A 22 10.96 -24.65 -3.41
N GLU A 23 11.42 -23.47 -3.83
CA GLU A 23 11.75 -23.12 -5.20
C GLU A 23 10.55 -22.89 -6.12
N HIS A 24 10.01 -21.67 -6.01
CA HIS A 24 9.35 -20.92 -7.09
C HIS A 24 7.83 -20.98 -7.23
N ASP A 25 7.10 -21.75 -6.41
CA ASP A 25 5.63 -21.75 -6.46
C ASP A 25 5.02 -21.80 -5.05
N ASP A 26 4.71 -20.63 -4.48
CA ASP A 26 4.01 -20.52 -3.20
C ASP A 26 2.51 -20.75 -3.39
N ILE A 27 2.17 -21.99 -3.78
CA ILE A 27 0.81 -22.39 -4.15
C ILE A 27 -0.16 -22.18 -2.97
N LEU A 28 0.30 -22.37 -1.73
CA LEU A 28 -0.50 -22.15 -0.54
C LEU A 28 -0.76 -20.67 -0.29
N GLY A 29 0.27 -19.82 -0.40
CA GLY A 29 0.13 -18.38 -0.33
C GLY A 29 -0.81 -17.85 -1.41
N ASP A 30 -0.62 -18.28 -2.66
CA ASP A 30 -1.46 -17.86 -3.79
C ASP A 30 -2.91 -18.33 -3.64
N ALA A 31 -3.15 -19.56 -3.18
CA ALA A 31 -4.50 -20.05 -2.86
C ALA A 31 -5.14 -19.23 -1.73
N TYR A 32 -4.36 -18.84 -0.72
CA TYR A 32 -4.82 -17.98 0.36
C TYR A 32 -5.17 -16.57 -0.15
N GLU A 33 -4.32 -15.93 -0.96
CA GLU A 33 -4.63 -14.63 -1.59
C GLU A 33 -5.86 -14.71 -2.49
N TYR A 34 -6.05 -15.83 -3.20
CA TYR A 34 -7.24 -16.07 -4.02
C TYR A 34 -8.52 -16.09 -3.19
N LEU A 35 -8.52 -16.83 -2.08
CA LEU A 35 -9.66 -16.88 -1.16
C LEU A 35 -9.93 -15.53 -0.52
N MET A 36 -8.88 -14.82 -0.08
CA MET A 36 -9.00 -13.47 0.47
C MET A 36 -9.60 -12.49 -0.52
N ARG A 37 -9.20 -12.55 -1.80
CA ARG A 37 -9.78 -11.75 -2.88
C ARG A 37 -11.28 -12.05 -3.04
N HIS A 38 -11.68 -13.32 -3.01
CA HIS A 38 -13.10 -13.69 -3.11
C HIS A 38 -13.90 -13.16 -1.91
N PHE A 39 -13.38 -13.28 -0.69
CA PHE A 39 -14.03 -12.69 0.48
C PHE A 39 -14.12 -11.15 0.41
N ALA A 40 -13.11 -10.49 -0.16
CA ALA A 40 -13.15 -9.04 -0.39
C ALA A 40 -14.23 -8.64 -1.40
N GLN A 41 -14.42 -9.44 -2.46
CA GLN A 41 -15.48 -9.25 -3.45
C GLN A 41 -16.87 -9.46 -2.85
N ASP A 42 -17.07 -10.57 -2.13
CA ASP A 42 -18.38 -11.00 -1.63
C ASP A 42 -18.85 -10.25 -0.38
N SER A 43 -17.92 -9.77 0.45
CA SER A 43 -18.29 -9.13 1.72
C SER A 43 -19.05 -7.81 1.54
N GLY A 44 -19.04 -7.20 0.34
CA GLY A 44 -19.74 -5.95 0.01
C GLY A 44 -19.36 -4.74 0.87
N LYS A 45 -18.48 -4.93 1.86
CA LYS A 45 -18.08 -3.90 2.81
C LYS A 45 -17.17 -2.92 2.08
N SER A 46 -17.58 -1.64 2.13
CA SER A 46 -16.91 -0.43 1.64
C SER A 46 -15.52 -0.20 2.28
N LYS A 47 -14.60 -1.15 2.16
CA LYS A 47 -13.27 -1.06 2.75
C LYS A 47 -12.22 -1.48 1.73
N GLY A 48 -11.96 -0.60 0.75
CA GLY A 48 -10.84 -0.72 -0.18
C GLY A 48 -9.47 -0.91 0.50
N GLN A 49 -9.39 -0.64 1.81
CA GLN A 49 -8.27 -0.94 2.72
C GLN A 49 -8.06 -2.45 3.01
N PHE A 50 -9.05 -3.32 2.82
CA PHE A 50 -8.93 -4.75 3.18
C PHE A 50 -7.99 -5.49 2.21
N TYR A 51 -8.13 -5.22 0.92
CA TYR A 51 -7.35 -5.87 -0.13
C TYR A 51 -7.11 -4.91 -1.29
N THR A 52 -5.84 -4.65 -1.57
CA THR A 52 -5.39 -3.91 -2.75
C THR A 52 -5.32 -4.87 -3.94
N PRO A 53 -5.97 -4.58 -5.09
CA PRO A 53 -5.87 -5.43 -6.28
C PRO A 53 -4.41 -5.74 -6.64
N SER A 54 -4.10 -7.03 -6.84
CA SER A 54 -2.73 -7.53 -7.04
C SER A 54 -1.99 -6.79 -8.16
N GLU A 55 -2.69 -6.44 -9.24
CA GLU A 55 -2.10 -5.73 -10.37
C GLU A 55 -1.69 -4.29 -10.00
N VAL A 56 -2.46 -3.61 -9.14
CA VAL A 56 -2.10 -2.28 -8.62
C VAL A 56 -0.91 -2.40 -7.67
N SER A 57 -0.89 -3.42 -6.81
CA SER A 57 0.23 -3.69 -5.89
C SER A 57 1.55 -3.93 -6.64
N ARG A 58 1.51 -4.64 -7.78
CA ARG A 58 2.70 -4.83 -8.65
C ARG A 58 3.17 -3.51 -9.28
N VAL A 59 2.25 -2.64 -9.71
CA VAL A 59 2.63 -1.30 -10.20
C VAL A 59 3.32 -0.52 -9.09
N ILE A 60 2.75 -0.49 -7.88
CA ILE A 60 3.35 0.17 -6.71
C ILE A 60 4.77 -0.32 -6.45
N ALA A 61 4.95 -1.65 -6.33
CA ALA A 61 6.26 -2.23 -6.07
C ALA A 61 7.31 -1.81 -7.11
N LYS A 62 6.92 -1.73 -8.40
CA LYS A 62 7.83 -1.28 -9.46
C LYS A 62 8.13 0.21 -9.40
N VAL A 63 7.14 1.07 -9.18
CA VAL A 63 7.34 2.53 -9.24
C VAL A 63 8.04 3.11 -8.02
N ILE A 64 8.00 2.43 -6.87
CA ILE A 64 8.86 2.77 -5.72
C ILE A 64 10.34 2.46 -5.98
N GLY A 65 10.65 1.70 -7.04
CA GLY A 65 12.01 1.42 -7.49
C GLY A 65 12.77 0.41 -6.63
N ILE A 66 12.06 -0.44 -5.88
CA ILE A 66 12.68 -1.55 -5.17
C ILE A 66 13.07 -2.65 -6.17
N THR A 67 14.25 -3.23 -6.02
CA THR A 67 14.79 -4.27 -6.93
C THR A 67 15.78 -5.17 -6.18
N PRO A 68 16.11 -6.38 -6.69
CA PRO A 68 17.16 -7.21 -6.10
C PRO A 68 18.54 -6.53 -6.01
N LYS A 69 18.79 -5.51 -6.86
CA LYS A 69 20.08 -4.80 -6.94
C LYS A 69 20.25 -3.73 -5.85
N ASN A 70 19.16 -3.25 -5.24
CA ASN A 70 19.20 -2.19 -4.23
C ASN A 70 18.55 -2.59 -2.91
N THR A 71 18.29 -3.89 -2.72
CA THR A 71 17.78 -4.47 -1.47
C THR A 71 18.83 -5.35 -0.82
N LYS A 72 18.78 -5.39 0.51
CA LYS A 72 19.61 -6.24 1.38
C LYS A 72 18.76 -6.69 2.56
N ALA A 73 19.26 -7.63 3.37
CA ALA A 73 18.52 -8.14 4.53
C ALA A 73 18.05 -7.04 5.50
N ALA A 74 18.83 -5.97 5.63
CA ALA A 74 18.51 -4.81 6.48
C ALA A 74 17.55 -3.79 5.83
N THR A 75 17.10 -4.00 4.58
CA THR A 75 16.12 -3.14 3.94
C THR A 75 14.78 -3.29 4.65
N THR A 76 14.13 -2.17 4.97
CA THR A 76 12.85 -2.14 5.67
C THR A 76 11.72 -1.60 4.80
N ALA A 77 10.58 -2.29 4.80
CA ALA A 77 9.35 -1.86 4.14
C ALA A 77 8.18 -1.77 5.13
N TYR A 78 7.42 -0.69 5.05
CA TYR A 78 6.31 -0.40 5.98
C TYR A 78 4.99 -0.11 5.26
N ASP A 79 3.89 -0.61 5.81
CA ASP A 79 2.53 -0.21 5.43
C ASP A 79 1.70 0.19 6.66
N PRO A 80 1.37 1.48 6.86
CA PRO A 80 0.61 1.97 8.01
C PRO A 80 -0.88 1.57 8.00
N THR A 81 -1.35 0.97 6.90
CA THR A 81 -2.74 0.58 6.66
C THR A 81 -2.76 -0.74 5.90
N CYS A 82 -2.04 -1.74 6.42
CA CYS A 82 -1.62 -2.88 5.65
C CYS A 82 -2.76 -3.80 5.18
N GLY A 83 -3.95 -3.69 5.79
CA GLY A 83 -5.06 -4.58 5.48
C GLY A 83 -4.62 -6.02 5.62
N SER A 84 -4.82 -6.79 4.55
CA SER A 84 -4.39 -8.19 4.36
C SER A 84 -2.88 -8.43 4.27
N GLY A 85 -2.06 -7.39 4.19
CA GLY A 85 -0.62 -7.50 3.99
C GLY A 85 -0.19 -7.81 2.54
N SER A 86 -1.13 -8.05 1.62
CA SER A 86 -0.84 -8.38 0.21
C SER A 86 0.01 -7.34 -0.51
N LEU A 87 -0.15 -6.04 -0.19
CA LEU A 87 0.67 -4.99 -0.77
C LEU A 87 2.15 -5.11 -0.37
N LEU A 88 2.42 -5.36 0.93
CA LEU A 88 3.78 -5.60 1.43
C LEU A 88 4.40 -6.84 0.81
N LEU A 89 3.63 -7.91 0.61
CA LEU A 89 4.13 -9.13 -0.05
C LEU A 89 4.53 -8.89 -1.50
N LYS A 90 3.80 -8.05 -2.26
CA LYS A 90 4.22 -7.69 -3.62
C LYS A 90 5.47 -6.80 -3.64
N VAL A 91 5.67 -5.95 -2.62
CA VAL A 91 6.95 -5.23 -2.43
C VAL A 91 8.09 -6.22 -2.18
N ALA A 92 7.88 -7.21 -1.33
CA ALA A 92 8.89 -8.21 -1.01
C ALA A 92 9.22 -9.12 -2.21
N ALA A 93 8.22 -9.47 -3.02
CA ALA A 93 8.42 -10.22 -4.26
C ALA A 93 9.26 -9.43 -5.27
N GLU A 94 9.00 -8.12 -5.46
CA GLU A 94 9.81 -7.26 -6.35
C GLU A 94 11.22 -7.01 -5.78
N ALA A 95 11.37 -6.99 -4.45
CA ALA A 95 12.67 -6.89 -3.79
C ALA A 95 13.59 -8.07 -4.12
N GLY A 96 13.04 -9.26 -4.33
CA GLY A 96 13.76 -10.51 -4.63
C GLY A 96 14.71 -11.01 -3.53
N ASN A 97 14.72 -10.37 -2.36
CA ASN A 97 15.52 -10.70 -1.19
C ASN A 97 14.62 -10.69 0.06
N LYS A 98 14.95 -11.47 1.09
CA LYS A 98 14.26 -11.38 2.39
C LYS A 98 14.55 -10.03 3.04
N ILE A 99 13.55 -9.16 3.09
CA ILE A 99 13.58 -7.83 3.71
C ILE A 99 12.73 -7.82 4.99
N THR A 100 12.90 -6.79 5.84
CA THR A 100 12.04 -6.59 7.00
C THR A 100 10.72 -5.96 6.58
N LEU A 101 9.61 -6.66 6.87
CA LEU A 101 8.26 -6.17 6.62
C LEU A 101 7.59 -5.78 7.93
N GLU A 102 7.05 -4.56 7.99
CA GLU A 102 6.28 -4.07 9.12
C GLU A 102 4.95 -3.49 8.65
N GLY A 103 3.88 -3.73 9.39
CA GLY A 103 2.54 -3.29 8.97
C GLY A 103 1.63 -3.01 10.15
N GLN A 104 0.77 -2.02 9.99
CA GLN A 104 -0.27 -1.70 10.97
C GLN A 104 -1.66 -1.79 10.34
N GLU A 105 -2.59 -2.45 11.03
CA GLU A 105 -3.98 -2.55 10.59
C GLU A 105 -4.94 -2.24 11.76
N LYS A 106 -5.96 -1.42 11.50
CA LYS A 106 -6.92 -1.00 12.53
C LYS A 106 -7.80 -2.15 12.99
N ASP A 107 -8.24 -3.00 12.07
CA ASP A 107 -9.13 -4.12 12.33
C ASP A 107 -8.36 -5.36 12.81
N VAL A 108 -8.67 -5.83 14.02
CA VAL A 108 -7.92 -6.93 14.68
C VAL A 108 -8.00 -8.23 13.88
N THR A 109 -9.16 -8.53 13.30
CA THR A 109 -9.37 -9.73 12.48
C THR A 109 -8.53 -9.66 11.20
N THR A 110 -8.56 -8.52 10.51
CA THR A 110 -7.78 -8.27 9.29
C THR A 110 -6.27 -8.32 9.57
N ALA A 111 -5.81 -7.76 10.69
CA ALA A 111 -4.42 -7.90 11.15
C ALA A 111 -4.04 -9.37 11.40
N GLY A 112 -4.98 -10.20 11.89
CA GLY A 112 -4.80 -11.64 12.02
C GLY A 112 -4.62 -12.35 10.68
N LEU A 113 -5.43 -12.00 9.67
CA LEU A 113 -5.29 -12.52 8.31
C LEU A 113 -3.94 -12.11 7.71
N ALA A 114 -3.51 -10.86 7.90
CA ALA A 114 -2.21 -10.40 7.43
C ALA A 114 -1.05 -11.18 8.06
N ARG A 115 -1.08 -11.48 9.36
CA ARG A 115 -0.05 -12.33 10.00
C ARG A 115 -0.01 -13.72 9.38
N MET A 116 -1.16 -14.34 9.14
CA MET A 116 -1.21 -15.65 8.46
C MET A 116 -0.66 -15.54 7.03
N ASN A 117 -1.04 -14.49 6.31
CA ASN A 117 -0.58 -14.24 4.94
C ASN A 117 0.94 -14.14 4.86
N MET A 118 1.58 -13.42 5.80
CA MET A 118 3.03 -13.32 5.90
C MET A 118 3.70 -14.67 6.14
N ILE A 119 3.15 -15.50 7.03
CA ILE A 119 3.70 -16.83 7.32
C ILE A 119 3.61 -17.75 6.10
N LEU A 120 2.47 -17.75 5.42
CA LEU A 120 2.25 -18.58 4.24
C LEU A 120 3.21 -18.21 3.10
N HIS A 121 3.56 -16.92 2.99
CA HIS A 121 4.50 -16.41 1.98
C HIS A 121 5.97 -16.34 2.42
N ASP A 122 6.38 -17.17 3.39
CA ASP A 122 7.77 -17.28 3.86
C ASP A 122 8.37 -15.97 4.46
N PHE A 123 7.51 -15.13 5.04
CA PHE A 123 7.85 -13.97 5.88
C PHE A 123 7.40 -14.16 7.34
N PRO A 124 7.80 -15.24 8.05
CA PRO A 124 7.36 -15.49 9.43
C PRO A 124 7.85 -14.44 10.44
N THR A 125 8.86 -13.65 10.09
CA THR A 125 9.41 -12.56 10.91
C THR A 125 8.77 -11.20 10.63
N ALA A 126 7.82 -11.11 9.70
CA ALA A 126 7.10 -9.87 9.45
C ALA A 126 6.31 -9.43 10.70
N ASN A 127 6.39 -8.15 11.04
CA ASN A 127 5.77 -7.61 12.24
C ASN A 127 4.47 -6.88 11.89
N ILE A 128 3.33 -7.51 12.16
CA ILE A 128 2.00 -6.93 11.90
C ILE A 128 1.27 -6.65 13.21
N LEU A 129 1.04 -5.37 13.50
CA LEU A 129 0.42 -4.90 14.73
C LEU A 129 -1.00 -4.34 14.48
N SER A 130 -1.91 -4.58 15.43
CA SER A 130 -3.26 -4.03 15.36
C SER A 130 -3.38 -2.67 16.06
N GLY A 131 -4.16 -1.76 15.48
CA GLY A 131 -4.51 -0.46 16.05
C GLY A 131 -4.62 0.66 15.02
N ASN A 132 -5.25 1.77 15.41
CA ASN A 132 -5.36 2.96 14.55
C ASN A 132 -3.98 3.62 14.38
N THR A 133 -3.45 3.67 13.15
CA THR A 133 -2.13 4.27 12.85
C THR A 133 -2.05 5.76 13.17
N LEU A 134 -3.15 6.51 13.01
CA LEU A 134 -3.16 7.94 13.25
C LEU A 134 -3.21 8.26 14.75
N ALA A 135 -4.10 7.62 15.49
CA ALA A 135 -4.30 7.84 16.92
C ALA A 135 -3.27 7.11 17.81
N ALA A 136 -2.81 5.94 17.40
CA ALA A 136 -1.92 5.07 18.18
C ALA A 136 -0.91 4.35 17.26
N PRO A 137 0.05 5.10 16.65
CA PRO A 137 1.09 4.49 15.83
C PRO A 137 1.92 3.52 16.67
N LYS A 138 2.10 2.31 16.15
CA LYS A 138 2.78 1.22 16.88
C LYS A 138 4.27 1.12 16.59
N PHE A 139 4.70 1.62 15.43
CA PHE A 139 6.08 1.51 14.99
C PHE A 139 6.85 2.80 15.28
N LYS A 140 7.63 2.76 16.35
CA LYS A 140 8.33 3.91 16.93
C LYS A 140 9.75 3.53 17.32
N ASP A 141 10.63 4.50 17.28
CA ASP A 141 11.97 4.43 17.87
C ASP A 141 12.04 5.50 18.97
N GLY A 142 11.82 5.08 20.22
CA GLY A 142 11.57 5.98 21.34
C GLY A 142 10.27 6.78 21.14
N GLU A 143 10.40 8.11 21.20
CA GLU A 143 9.29 9.06 21.04
C GLU A 143 9.03 9.48 19.58
N GLN A 144 9.83 8.99 18.62
CA GLN A 144 9.66 9.30 17.20
C GLN A 144 9.04 8.13 16.45
N LEU A 145 8.36 8.43 15.34
CA LEU A 145 7.96 7.39 14.39
C LEU A 145 9.20 6.73 13.81
N ARG A 146 9.19 5.40 13.72
CA ARG A 146 10.25 4.66 13.01
C ARG A 146 10.25 5.07 11.55
N THR A 147 11.44 5.14 10.95
CA THR A 147 11.59 5.49 9.54
C THR A 147 12.07 4.32 8.69
N TYR A 148 11.58 4.26 7.44
CA TYR A 148 11.73 3.11 6.56
C TYR A 148 12.39 3.46 5.22
N ASP A 149 13.03 2.47 4.60
CA ASP A 149 13.56 2.60 3.24
C ASP A 149 12.41 2.71 2.22
N TYR A 150 11.38 1.88 2.40
CA TYR A 150 10.18 1.86 1.57
C TYR A 150 8.92 1.99 2.41
N VAL A 151 7.99 2.85 1.99
CA VAL A 151 6.65 2.92 2.59
C VAL A 151 5.59 2.77 1.50
N VAL A 152 4.68 1.82 1.64
CA VAL A 152 3.56 1.63 0.70
C VAL A 152 2.26 1.68 1.46
N ALA A 153 1.19 2.18 0.83
CA ALA A 153 -0.09 2.24 1.51
C ALA A 153 -1.28 2.29 0.56
N ASN A 154 -2.38 1.70 1.00
CA ASN A 154 -3.72 1.91 0.47
C ASN A 154 -4.67 2.27 1.63
N PRO A 155 -4.60 3.51 2.15
CA PRO A 155 -5.38 3.93 3.30
C PRO A 155 -6.89 3.98 2.99
N PRO A 156 -7.77 4.02 4.01
CA PRO A 156 -9.18 4.29 3.81
C PRO A 156 -9.40 5.63 3.08
N PHE A 157 -10.07 5.57 1.94
CA PHE A 157 -10.38 6.77 1.16
C PHE A 157 -11.36 7.67 1.91
N SER A 158 -10.98 8.93 2.04
CA SER A 158 -11.78 9.99 2.67
C SER A 158 -12.30 9.58 4.04
N ASP A 159 -11.43 8.99 4.88
CA ASP A 159 -11.77 8.61 6.25
C ASP A 159 -12.36 9.83 6.99
N LYS A 160 -13.63 9.69 7.40
CA LYS A 160 -14.40 10.75 8.03
C LYS A 160 -14.15 10.85 9.54
N THR A 161 -13.42 9.89 10.11
CA THR A 161 -13.13 9.77 11.54
C THR A 161 -11.62 9.64 11.80
N TRP A 162 -10.80 10.12 10.87
CA TRP A 162 -9.34 9.98 10.91
C TRP A 162 -8.71 10.62 12.16
N SER A 163 -9.32 11.71 12.68
CA SER A 163 -8.85 12.42 13.88
C SER A 163 -9.43 11.83 15.18
N THR A 164 -10.25 10.78 15.15
CA THR A 164 -10.76 10.17 16.38
C THR A 164 -9.61 9.57 17.20
N GLY A 165 -9.42 10.08 18.42
CA GLY A 165 -8.31 9.70 19.30
C GLY A 165 -6.99 10.40 19.00
N LEU A 166 -7.01 11.49 18.21
CA LEU A 166 -5.86 12.30 17.85
C LEU A 166 -6.23 13.78 17.89
N THR A 167 -5.44 14.59 18.60
CA THR A 167 -5.50 16.06 18.49
C THR A 167 -4.37 16.50 17.55
N PRO A 168 -4.66 16.92 16.30
CA PRO A 168 -3.61 17.23 15.32
C PRO A 168 -2.66 18.35 15.75
N GLU A 169 -3.16 19.32 16.52
CA GLU A 169 -2.39 20.46 17.02
C GLU A 169 -1.33 20.04 18.05
N ASP A 170 -1.61 18.97 18.81
CA ASP A 170 -0.73 18.42 19.84
C ASP A 170 -0.03 17.14 19.35
N ASP A 171 0.09 16.94 18.03
CA ASP A 171 0.69 15.73 17.48
C ASP A 171 2.20 15.63 17.81
N PRO A 172 2.63 14.68 18.67
CA PRO A 172 4.02 14.61 19.13
C PRO A 172 4.98 14.23 17.99
N TYR A 173 4.45 13.68 16.89
CA TYR A 173 5.21 13.24 15.73
C TYR A 173 5.38 14.30 14.65
N GLN A 174 4.81 15.50 14.86
CA GLN A 174 4.90 16.64 13.93
C GLN A 174 4.43 16.31 12.50
N ARG A 175 3.43 15.42 12.35
CA ARG A 175 2.91 15.02 11.03
C ARG A 175 2.20 16.16 10.34
N PHE A 176 1.54 17.06 11.08
CA PHE A 176 0.68 18.10 10.53
C PHE A 176 1.37 19.46 10.34
N GLY A 177 2.71 19.49 10.29
CA GLY A 177 3.47 20.74 10.12
C GLY A 177 3.20 21.50 8.81
N TRP A 178 2.63 20.84 7.79
CA TRP A 178 2.20 21.48 6.54
C TRP A 178 0.74 21.93 6.54
N GLY A 179 0.01 21.65 7.62
CA GLY A 179 -1.41 21.91 7.77
C GLY A 179 -2.18 20.66 8.21
N VAL A 180 -3.31 20.92 8.87
CA VAL A 180 -4.25 19.88 9.32
C VAL A 180 -5.31 19.65 8.23
N PRO A 181 -5.52 18.40 7.76
CA PRO A 181 -6.58 18.09 6.81
C PRO A 181 -7.98 18.38 7.37
N PRO A 182 -9.02 18.55 6.52
CA PRO A 182 -10.38 18.68 7.02
C PRO A 182 -10.81 17.45 7.85
N ALA A 183 -11.57 17.66 8.93
CA ALA A 183 -11.96 16.57 9.86
C ALA A 183 -12.67 15.38 9.18
N LYS A 184 -13.34 15.60 8.04
CA LYS A 184 -14.04 14.56 7.26
C LYS A 184 -13.25 14.07 6.04
N GLN A 185 -11.97 14.40 5.93
CA GLN A 185 -11.09 14.07 4.81
C GLN A 185 -9.70 13.65 5.31
N GLY A 186 -9.56 12.37 5.68
CA GLY A 186 -8.31 11.82 6.23
C GLY A 186 -7.19 11.56 5.22
N ASP A 187 -7.43 11.74 3.92
CA ASP A 187 -6.48 11.34 2.85
C ASP A 187 -5.06 11.92 3.08
N TYR A 188 -4.96 13.23 3.35
CA TYR A 188 -3.68 13.87 3.64
C TYR A 188 -3.12 13.51 5.03
N ALA A 189 -3.93 13.08 5.99
CA ALA A 189 -3.43 12.69 7.31
C ALA A 189 -2.59 11.40 7.20
N TYR A 190 -3.06 10.44 6.42
CA TYR A 190 -2.29 9.23 6.11
C TYR A 190 -1.05 9.55 5.27
N LEU A 191 -1.17 10.42 4.25
CA LEU A 191 -0.03 10.81 3.43
C LEU A 191 1.07 11.49 4.24
N LEU A 192 0.70 12.39 5.16
CA LEU A 192 1.65 13.06 6.05
C LEU A 192 2.30 12.10 7.05
N HIS A 193 1.55 11.11 7.56
CA HIS A 193 2.13 10.03 8.36
C HIS A 193 3.16 9.23 7.55
N ILE A 194 2.84 8.85 6.30
CA ILE A 194 3.78 8.16 5.40
C ILE A 194 5.05 8.99 5.20
N ILE A 195 4.92 10.28 4.88
CA ILE A 195 6.07 11.18 4.70
C ILE A 195 6.92 11.25 5.97
N ARG A 196 6.31 11.30 7.16
CA ARG A 196 7.05 11.31 8.43
C ARG A 196 7.78 9.98 8.68
N SER A 197 7.21 8.85 8.25
CA SER A 197 7.79 7.51 8.39
C SER A 197 8.81 7.14 7.30
N MET A 198 9.15 8.04 6.36
CA MET A 198 10.20 7.80 5.37
C MET A 198 11.57 8.24 5.89
N LYS A 199 12.61 7.41 5.71
CA LYS A 199 14.02 7.82 5.87
C LYS A 199 14.35 8.99 4.93
N VAL A 200 15.47 9.67 5.17
CA VAL A 200 15.94 10.78 4.31
C VAL A 200 16.20 10.35 2.86
N THR A 201 16.57 9.09 2.64
CA THR A 201 16.70 8.46 1.31
C THR A 201 15.49 7.59 0.94
N GLY A 202 14.43 7.64 1.74
CA GLY A 202 13.28 6.75 1.64
C GLY A 202 12.39 7.06 0.44
N LYS A 203 11.73 6.02 -0.06
CA LYS A 203 10.79 6.08 -1.20
C LYS A 203 9.43 5.57 -0.76
N ALA A 204 8.37 6.10 -1.33
CA ALA A 204 7.03 5.65 -0.99
C ALA A 204 6.07 5.70 -2.17
N ALA A 205 5.00 4.91 -2.09
CA ALA A 205 3.86 5.03 -2.98
C ALA A 205 2.56 4.83 -2.22
N CYS A 206 1.63 5.77 -2.39
CA CYS A 206 0.36 5.78 -1.68
C CYS A 206 -0.81 5.87 -2.66
N ILE A 207 -1.80 5.00 -2.49
CA ILE A 207 -3.04 5.04 -3.27
C ILE A 207 -4.02 6.00 -2.59
N LEU A 208 -4.50 6.99 -3.32
CA LEU A 208 -5.44 7.98 -2.81
C LEU A 208 -6.53 8.30 -3.84
N PRO A 209 -7.73 8.76 -3.42
CA PRO A 209 -8.75 9.23 -4.37
C PRO A 209 -8.27 10.50 -5.08
N HIS A 210 -8.71 10.73 -6.33
CA HIS A 210 -8.31 11.90 -7.11
C HIS A 210 -8.52 13.26 -6.42
N GLY A 211 -9.43 13.34 -5.45
CA GLY A 211 -9.70 14.58 -4.70
C GLY A 211 -8.43 15.19 -4.09
N VAL A 212 -7.43 14.39 -3.70
CA VAL A 212 -6.16 14.93 -3.16
C VAL A 212 -5.42 15.82 -4.15
N LEU A 213 -5.66 15.65 -5.46
CA LEU A 213 -5.00 16.38 -6.53
C LEU A 213 -5.57 17.80 -6.72
N PHE A 214 -6.84 18.04 -6.36
CA PHE A 214 -7.54 19.27 -6.75
C PHE A 214 -8.39 19.92 -5.65
N ARG A 215 -8.72 19.24 -4.54
CA ARG A 215 -9.49 19.86 -3.45
C ARG A 215 -8.75 21.09 -2.91
N GLY A 216 -9.55 22.09 -2.51
CA GLY A 216 -9.10 23.44 -2.12
C GLY A 216 -8.69 23.57 -0.65
N ASN A 217 -8.73 24.80 -0.13
CA ASN A 217 -8.56 25.12 1.29
C ASN A 217 -7.30 24.51 1.93
N ALA A 218 -7.43 23.89 3.11
CA ALA A 218 -6.33 23.27 3.85
C ALA A 218 -5.56 22.25 3.00
N GLU A 219 -6.24 21.44 2.18
CA GLU A 219 -5.58 20.46 1.31
C GLU A 219 -4.79 21.11 0.18
N ALA A 220 -5.24 22.26 -0.34
CA ALA A 220 -4.44 23.04 -1.29
C ALA A 220 -3.18 23.63 -0.64
N ALA A 221 -3.23 24.03 0.64
CA ALA A 221 -2.05 24.48 1.38
C ALA A 221 -1.04 23.33 1.57
N ILE A 222 -1.51 22.16 2.05
CA ILE A 222 -0.67 20.97 2.22
C ILE A 222 -0.08 20.51 0.88
N ARG A 223 -0.88 20.49 -0.20
CA ARG A 223 -0.43 20.10 -1.54
C ARG A 223 0.66 21.02 -2.08
N ARG A 224 0.55 22.35 -1.84
CA ARG A 224 1.61 23.29 -2.22
C ARG A 224 2.93 22.92 -1.53
N GLN A 225 2.90 22.68 -0.21
CA GLN A 225 4.09 22.25 0.54
C GLN A 225 4.68 20.94 0.03
N LEU A 226 3.83 19.96 -0.25
CA LEU A 226 4.25 18.67 -0.83
C LEU A 226 4.97 18.85 -2.17
N ILE A 227 4.44 19.70 -3.06
CA ILE A 227 5.06 19.98 -4.36
C ILE A 227 6.37 20.77 -4.18
N SER A 228 6.37 21.84 -3.38
CA SER A 228 7.55 22.69 -3.18
C SER A 228 8.68 22.01 -2.41
N SER A 229 8.37 21.00 -1.58
CA SER A 229 9.39 20.16 -0.94
C SER A 229 10.17 19.28 -1.92
N GLY A 230 9.65 19.12 -3.14
CA GLY A 230 10.17 18.20 -4.15
C GLY A 230 9.93 16.72 -3.84
N ILE A 231 9.35 16.35 -2.68
CA ILE A 231 9.14 14.95 -2.28
C ILE A 231 8.19 14.22 -3.23
N LEU A 232 7.17 14.91 -3.77
CA LEU A 232 6.28 14.33 -4.77
C LEU A 232 7.02 14.16 -6.10
N LYS A 233 7.44 12.92 -6.38
CA LYS A 233 8.18 12.57 -7.60
C LYS A 233 7.26 12.35 -8.79
N GLY A 234 6.10 11.74 -8.56
CA GLY A 234 5.14 11.54 -9.63
C GLY A 234 3.73 11.17 -9.19
N ILE A 235 2.82 11.24 -10.15
CA ILE A 235 1.39 10.94 -10.01
C ILE A 235 1.01 9.98 -11.14
N ILE A 236 0.31 8.89 -10.80
CA ILE A 236 -0.24 7.94 -11.77
C ILE A 236 -1.75 7.90 -11.57
N GLY A 237 -2.51 8.48 -12.50
CA GLY A 237 -3.98 8.37 -12.52
C GLY A 237 -4.40 6.97 -12.94
N LEU A 238 -5.22 6.29 -12.15
CA LEU A 238 -5.67 4.93 -12.41
C LEU A 238 -7.07 4.89 -13.03
N PRO A 239 -7.41 3.82 -13.75
CA PRO A 239 -8.79 3.54 -14.18
C PRO A 239 -9.80 3.59 -13.02
N ALA A 240 -11.01 4.05 -13.32
CA ALA A 240 -12.15 3.94 -12.40
C ALA A 240 -12.52 2.47 -12.16
N ASN A 241 -13.33 2.19 -11.12
CA ASN A 241 -13.87 0.85 -10.83
C ASN A 241 -12.81 -0.28 -10.65
N LEU A 242 -11.57 0.05 -10.29
CA LEU A 242 -10.55 -0.95 -9.94
C LEU A 242 -10.72 -1.52 -8.53
N PHE A 243 -11.10 -0.68 -7.57
CA PHE A 243 -11.12 -1.04 -6.15
C PHE A 243 -12.46 -1.65 -5.74
N TYR A 244 -12.42 -2.59 -4.81
CA TYR A 244 -13.63 -3.13 -4.18
C TYR A 244 -14.23 -2.09 -3.22
N GLY A 245 -15.56 -2.05 -3.12
CA GLY A 245 -16.25 -1.11 -2.23
C GLY A 245 -16.36 0.35 -2.69
N THR A 246 -15.73 0.73 -3.82
CA THR A 246 -15.94 2.06 -4.45
C THR A 246 -15.81 1.98 -5.97
N GLY A 247 -16.47 2.90 -6.68
CA GLY A 247 -16.27 3.11 -8.11
C GLY A 247 -15.40 4.31 -8.47
N ILE A 248 -15.00 5.09 -7.45
CA ILE A 248 -14.28 6.35 -7.60
C ILE A 248 -12.88 6.08 -8.22
N PRO A 249 -12.44 6.91 -9.18
CA PRO A 249 -11.06 6.88 -9.66
C PRO A 249 -10.04 7.18 -8.56
N ALA A 250 -8.95 6.43 -8.56
CA ALA A 250 -7.84 6.61 -7.63
C ALA A 250 -6.56 6.98 -8.39
N CYS A 251 -5.57 7.47 -7.67
CA CYS A 251 -4.23 7.73 -8.17
C CYS A 251 -3.19 7.12 -7.25
N ILE A 252 -1.99 6.89 -7.78
CA ILE A 252 -0.80 6.56 -6.99
C ILE A 252 0.03 7.84 -6.92
N LEU A 253 0.30 8.33 -5.70
CA LEU A 253 1.32 9.33 -5.46
C LEU A 253 2.64 8.62 -5.18
N VAL A 254 3.64 8.86 -6.02
CA VAL A 254 4.99 8.33 -5.85
C VAL A 254 5.86 9.41 -5.20
N LEU A 255 6.42 9.08 -4.04
CA LEU A 255 7.20 9.97 -3.20
C LEU A 255 8.66 9.52 -3.14
N ASP A 256 9.58 10.47 -3.14
CA ASP A 256 11.02 10.20 -3.08
C ASP A 256 11.72 11.32 -2.33
N LYS A 257 12.23 11.04 -1.14
CA LYS A 257 12.99 12.03 -0.36
C LYS A 257 14.43 12.18 -0.84
N GLU A 258 14.96 11.15 -1.51
CA GLU A 258 16.28 11.24 -2.13
C GLU A 258 16.26 12.33 -3.20
N ASN A 259 17.23 13.26 -3.13
CA ASN A 259 17.40 14.39 -4.04
C ASN A 259 16.14 15.28 -4.22
N ALA A 260 15.23 15.29 -3.25
CA ALA A 260 13.98 16.06 -3.33
C ALA A 260 14.22 17.55 -3.57
N ALA A 261 15.21 18.15 -2.89
CA ALA A 261 15.54 19.57 -3.03
C ALA A 261 16.02 19.97 -4.44
N ALA A 262 16.56 19.03 -5.23
CA ALA A 262 17.01 19.28 -6.59
C ALA A 262 15.93 19.02 -7.65
N ARG A 263 14.76 18.50 -7.25
CA ARG A 263 13.71 18.05 -8.18
C ARG A 263 12.95 19.24 -8.76
N LYS A 264 12.95 19.35 -10.09
CA LYS A 264 12.37 20.48 -10.83
C LYS A 264 10.88 20.34 -11.18
N GLY A 265 10.29 19.17 -10.98
CA GLY A 265 8.89 18.94 -11.36
C GLY A 265 8.35 17.58 -10.93
N VAL A 266 7.05 17.40 -11.17
CA VAL A 266 6.31 16.18 -10.85
C VAL A 266 6.01 15.45 -12.15
N PHE A 267 6.38 14.16 -12.24
CA PHE A 267 6.06 13.35 -13.41
C PHE A 267 4.62 12.84 -13.34
N MET A 268 3.83 13.01 -14.40
CA MET A 268 2.43 12.61 -14.41
C MET A 268 2.15 11.58 -15.51
N ILE A 269 1.45 10.52 -15.14
CA ILE A 269 0.91 9.51 -16.06
C ILE A 269 -0.61 9.47 -15.90
N ASP A 270 -1.34 9.53 -17.01
CA ASP A 270 -2.76 9.19 -17.06
C ASP A 270 -2.91 7.76 -17.63
N ALA A 271 -3.22 6.80 -16.76
CA ALA A 271 -3.49 5.42 -17.13
C ALA A 271 -4.99 5.10 -17.13
N ALA A 272 -5.90 6.08 -17.08
CA ALA A 272 -7.33 5.88 -16.87
C ALA A 272 -8.00 4.97 -17.92
N LYS A 273 -7.43 4.88 -19.13
CA LYS A 273 -7.91 4.02 -20.23
C LYS A 273 -7.21 2.66 -20.32
N GLY A 274 -6.18 2.41 -19.51
CA GLY A 274 -5.36 1.19 -19.55
C GLY A 274 -5.94 0.02 -18.76
N TYR A 275 -7.20 -0.36 -19.03
CA TYR A 275 -7.88 -1.44 -18.31
C TYR A 275 -8.59 -2.44 -19.22
N ILE A 276 -8.84 -3.63 -18.69
CA ILE A 276 -9.79 -4.61 -19.21
C ILE A 276 -11.02 -4.67 -18.32
N LYS A 277 -12.19 -4.86 -18.93
CA LYS A 277 -13.46 -5.09 -18.22
C LYS A 277 -13.45 -6.51 -17.62
N ASP A 278 -13.81 -6.63 -16.34
CA ASP A 278 -14.00 -7.89 -15.63
C ASP A 278 -15.33 -7.82 -14.84
N GLY A 279 -16.42 -8.19 -15.52
CA GLY A 279 -17.78 -8.01 -15.02
C GLY A 279 -18.08 -6.53 -14.68
N ASN A 280 -18.46 -6.28 -13.43
CA ASN A 280 -18.78 -4.95 -12.91
C ASN A 280 -17.53 -4.15 -12.47
N LYS A 281 -16.34 -4.73 -12.60
CA LYS A 281 -15.07 -4.11 -12.22
C LYS A 281 -14.16 -3.96 -13.43
N ASN A 282 -13.15 -3.10 -13.26
CA ASN A 282 -12.05 -2.98 -14.19
C ASN A 282 -10.83 -3.65 -13.58
N ARG A 283 -9.93 -4.16 -14.41
CA ARG A 283 -8.61 -4.67 -13.99
C ARG A 283 -7.53 -4.09 -14.87
N LEU A 284 -6.35 -3.90 -14.27
CA LEU A 284 -5.15 -3.65 -15.05
C LEU A 284 -4.76 -4.97 -15.73
N PRO A 285 -4.48 -5.00 -17.04
CA PRO A 285 -3.98 -6.19 -17.70
C PRO A 285 -2.69 -6.70 -17.05
N SER A 286 -2.50 -8.02 -17.04
CA SER A 286 -1.31 -8.66 -16.49
C SER A 286 -0.03 -8.15 -17.16
N LEU A 287 1.07 -8.12 -16.41
CA LEU A 287 2.39 -7.92 -17.00
C LEU A 287 2.70 -9.11 -17.94
N PRO A 288 3.29 -8.87 -19.13
CA PRO A 288 4.02 -7.67 -19.53
C PRO A 288 3.21 -6.55 -20.22
N ASP A 289 1.89 -6.65 -20.40
CA ASP A 289 1.20 -5.81 -21.39
C ASP A 289 0.69 -4.46 -20.85
N ALA A 290 0.16 -4.35 -19.63
CA ALA A 290 -0.41 -3.07 -19.15
C ALA A 290 0.07 -2.49 -17.81
N GLY A 291 1.00 -3.17 -17.12
CA GLY A 291 1.86 -2.50 -16.14
C GLY A 291 3.16 -2.00 -16.77
N SER A 292 3.60 -2.59 -17.90
CA SER A 292 4.97 -2.38 -18.35
C SER A 292 5.20 -0.99 -18.90
N TRP A 293 4.22 -0.35 -19.56
CA TRP A 293 4.40 1.01 -20.06
C TRP A 293 4.45 2.03 -18.91
N VAL A 294 3.57 1.90 -17.89
CA VAL A 294 3.60 2.76 -16.69
C VAL A 294 4.94 2.63 -15.98
N THR A 295 5.39 1.39 -15.78
CA THR A 295 6.65 1.13 -15.06
C THR A 295 7.87 1.47 -15.90
N LYS A 296 7.83 1.26 -17.23
CA LYS A 296 8.89 1.69 -18.17
C LYS A 296 8.99 3.21 -18.19
N ALA A 297 7.87 3.92 -18.27
CA ALA A 297 7.83 5.38 -18.22
C ALA A 297 8.42 5.90 -16.91
N PHE A 298 8.09 5.29 -15.77
CA PHE A 298 8.65 5.69 -14.49
C PHE A 298 10.14 5.30 -14.33
N SER A 299 10.55 4.16 -14.87
CA SER A 299 11.95 3.70 -14.86
C SER A 299 12.86 4.52 -15.80
N ALA A 300 12.27 5.13 -16.83
CA ALA A 300 12.94 6.04 -17.75
C ALA A 300 13.13 7.46 -17.16
N LEU A 301 12.52 7.75 -16.01
CA LEU A 301 12.76 9.03 -15.34
C LEU A 301 14.23 9.12 -14.91
N PRO A 302 14.89 10.27 -15.15
CA PRO A 302 16.23 10.50 -14.64
C PRO A 302 16.25 10.29 -13.12
N ARG A 303 17.24 9.55 -12.63
CA ARG A 303 17.44 9.31 -11.18
C ARG A 303 18.01 10.55 -10.46
N ASN A 304 17.95 11.72 -11.09
CA ASN A 304 18.50 12.99 -10.63
C ASN A 304 18.28 13.21 -9.13
#